data_AF-A0A0F8V150-F1
#
_entry.id   AF-A0A0F8V150-F1
#
_cell.length_a   1.000
_cell.length_b   1.000
_cell.length_c   1.000
_cell.angle_alpha   90.00
_cell.angle_beta   90.00
_cell.angle_gamma   90.00
#
_symmetry.space_group_name_H-M   'P 1'
#
loop_
_entity.id
_entity.type
_entity.pdbx_description
1 polymer ?
#
loop_
_entity_poly.entity_id
_entity_poly.type
_entity_poly.pdbx_seq_one_letter_code
_entity_poly.pdbx_strand_id
1 'polypeptide(L)'
;MTTRGLPPPPPHFAHLEDRIEIAHFPETLDPHDPEQHAALITRLHSFDGILAMRERTPFKKETLTALPNLKLLLTTGTRNLALDTAYCAERGIPVAGTASRSSSGGVDSAAQHAWALILALARHVARDDAALKRGEGLAGVTGRDVGPGRRWAWWAWESSGSRLVALRSWGDRGAPGSGVPVAQGQLPCDHG
;
A
#
# COMPACT_ATOMS: atom_id res chain seq x y z
N MET A 1 -36.30 12.28 -11.17
CA MET A 1 -35.87 11.11 -10.36
C MET A 1 -34.47 11.44 -9.90
N THR A 2 -34.33 11.87 -8.66
CA THR A 2 -33.26 12.80 -8.27
C THR A 2 -32.10 12.02 -7.63
N THR A 3 -30.99 11.91 -8.35
CA THR A 3 -29.65 11.73 -7.77
C THR A 3 -29.39 12.91 -6.83
N ARG A 4 -29.82 12.82 -5.56
CA ARG A 4 -29.76 13.94 -4.63
C ARG A 4 -28.29 14.14 -4.20
N GLY A 5 -27.58 15.00 -4.92
CA GLY A 5 -26.28 15.56 -4.51
C GLY A 5 -25.02 14.99 -5.17
N LEU A 6 -25.14 14.12 -6.18
CA LEU A 6 -23.98 13.64 -6.96
C LEU A 6 -23.89 14.37 -8.30
N PRO A 7 -22.68 14.70 -8.80
CA PRO A 7 -22.51 15.20 -10.15
C PRO A 7 -23.07 14.19 -11.17
N PRO A 8 -23.56 14.65 -12.34
CA PRO A 8 -24.06 13.75 -13.37
C PRO A 8 -22.98 12.72 -13.74
N PRO A 9 -23.36 11.45 -13.96
CA PRO A 9 -22.38 10.42 -14.23
C PRO A 9 -21.65 10.71 -15.55
N PRO A 10 -20.40 10.24 -15.70
CA PRO A 10 -19.66 10.36 -16.96
C PRO A 10 -20.44 9.83 -18.18
N PRO A 11 -20.19 10.33 -19.40
CA PRO A 11 -20.98 9.99 -20.60
C PRO A 11 -21.13 8.48 -20.88
N HIS A 12 -20.14 7.68 -20.48
CA HIS A 12 -20.18 6.23 -20.66
C HIS A 12 -21.18 5.51 -19.74
N PHE A 13 -21.69 6.17 -18.70
CA PHE A 13 -22.70 5.64 -17.78
C PHE A 13 -24.10 6.24 -17.97
N ALA A 14 -24.27 7.18 -18.90
CA ALA A 14 -25.57 7.84 -19.15
C ALA A 14 -26.71 6.84 -19.44
N HIS A 15 -26.39 5.70 -20.07
CA HIS A 15 -27.35 4.64 -20.39
C HIS A 15 -27.89 3.85 -19.17
N LEU A 16 -27.35 4.09 -17.97
CA LEU A 16 -27.74 3.42 -16.72
C LEU A 16 -28.57 4.31 -15.80
N GLU A 17 -28.71 5.61 -16.10
CA GLU A 17 -29.35 6.60 -15.22
C GLU A 17 -30.78 6.22 -14.82
N ASP A 18 -31.56 5.67 -15.76
CA ASP A 18 -32.95 5.26 -15.51
C ASP A 18 -33.07 3.85 -14.92
N ARG A 19 -31.96 3.12 -14.78
CA ARG A 19 -31.95 1.69 -14.43
C ARG A 19 -31.34 1.40 -13.06
N ILE A 20 -30.60 2.35 -12.48
CA ILE A 20 -29.84 2.13 -11.25
C ILE A 20 -30.06 3.28 -10.29
N GLU A 21 -30.50 2.95 -9.08
CA GLU A 21 -30.48 3.88 -7.95
C GLU A 21 -29.09 3.84 -7.28
N ILE A 22 -28.46 5.00 -7.15
CA ILE A 22 -27.16 5.14 -6.50
C ILE A 22 -27.31 5.93 -5.21
N ALA A 23 -26.95 5.30 -4.09
CA ALA A 23 -26.82 5.96 -2.80
C ALA A 23 -25.35 6.02 -2.38
N HIS A 24 -24.94 7.17 -1.83
CA HIS A 24 -23.61 7.38 -1.29
C HIS A 24 -23.69 7.66 0.20
N PHE A 25 -22.93 6.90 1.00
CA PHE A 25 -22.88 7.01 2.45
C PHE A 25 -21.47 7.42 2.89
N PRO A 26 -21.21 8.71 3.14
CA PRO A 26 -19.88 9.19 3.54
C PRO A 26 -19.48 8.75 4.95
N GLU A 27 -20.47 8.48 5.79
CA GLU A 27 -20.29 8.05 7.17
C GLU A 27 -20.18 6.52 7.26
N THR A 28 -19.09 6.06 7.89
CA THR A 28 -18.84 4.65 8.15
C THR A 28 -19.48 4.27 9.48
N LEU A 29 -20.37 3.28 9.46
CA LEU A 29 -20.93 2.65 10.66
C LEU A 29 -20.07 1.44 11.03
N ASP A 30 -19.74 1.30 12.31
CA ASP A 30 -18.95 0.17 12.82
C ASP A 30 -19.85 -1.05 13.10
N PRO A 31 -19.69 -2.19 12.40
CA PRO A 31 -20.48 -3.39 12.65
C PRO A 31 -20.19 -4.09 13.99
N HIS A 32 -19.11 -3.71 14.69
CA HIS A 32 -18.80 -4.26 16.01
C HIS A 32 -19.66 -3.63 17.12
N ASP A 33 -20.19 -2.42 16.88
CA ASP A 33 -21.16 -1.77 17.74
C ASP A 33 -22.57 -2.25 17.35
N PRO A 34 -23.34 -2.89 18.26
CA PRO A 34 -24.67 -3.41 17.95
C PRO A 34 -25.66 -2.37 17.39
N GLU A 35 -25.63 -1.14 17.89
CA GLU A 35 -26.56 -0.10 17.43
C GLU A 35 -26.22 0.35 16.01
N GLN A 36 -24.93 0.56 15.75
CA GLN A 36 -24.44 0.92 14.42
C GLN A 36 -24.58 -0.23 13.43
N HIS A 37 -24.42 -1.48 13.86
CA HIS A 37 -24.64 -2.65 13.02
C HIS A 37 -26.12 -2.76 12.58
N ALA A 38 -27.07 -2.55 13.48
CA ALA A 38 -28.49 -2.53 13.15
C ALA A 38 -28.83 -1.38 12.18
N ALA A 39 -28.24 -0.20 12.39
CA ALA A 39 -28.38 0.94 11.49
C ALA A 39 -27.78 0.64 10.10
N LEU A 40 -26.64 -0.06 10.04
CA LEU A 40 -25.99 -0.47 8.80
C LEU A 40 -26.86 -1.46 8.02
N ILE A 41 -27.40 -2.47 8.69
CA ILE A 41 -28.31 -3.45 8.08
C ILE A 41 -29.52 -2.73 7.50
N THR A 42 -30.17 -1.87 8.29
CA THR A 42 -31.35 -1.10 7.85
C THR A 42 -31.03 -0.24 6.64
N ARG A 43 -29.87 0.44 6.66
CA ARG A 43 -29.39 1.29 5.57
C ARG A 43 -29.16 0.50 4.27
N LEU A 44 -28.69 -0.73 4.36
CA LEU A 44 -28.28 -1.54 3.21
C LEU A 44 -29.33 -2.56 2.75
N HIS A 45 -30.39 -2.75 3.54
CA HIS A 45 -31.38 -3.82 3.34
C HIS A 45 -32.04 -3.81 1.94
N SER A 46 -32.27 -2.64 1.36
CA SER A 46 -32.96 -2.47 0.07
C SER A 46 -32.05 -2.59 -1.15
N PHE A 47 -30.73 -2.74 -0.98
CA PHE A 47 -29.78 -2.71 -2.10
C PHE A 47 -29.46 -4.11 -2.62
N ASP A 48 -29.51 -4.26 -3.94
CA ASP A 48 -29.09 -5.48 -4.64
C ASP A 48 -27.57 -5.56 -4.83
N GLY A 49 -26.88 -4.42 -4.84
CA GLY A 49 -25.45 -4.32 -5.09
C GLY A 49 -24.77 -3.34 -4.14
N ILE A 50 -23.66 -3.75 -3.55
CA ILE A 50 -22.90 -2.93 -2.60
C ILE A 50 -21.46 -2.80 -3.07
N LEU A 51 -20.96 -1.57 -3.16
CA LEU A 51 -19.53 -1.30 -3.32
C LEU A 51 -18.91 -1.03 -1.95
N ALA A 52 -18.25 -2.04 -1.40
CA ALA A 52 -17.50 -1.92 -0.16
C ALA A 52 -16.17 -1.19 -0.42
N MET A 53 -16.01 -0.03 0.21
CA MET A 53 -14.82 0.79 0.05
C MET A 53 -13.71 0.31 0.99
N ARG A 54 -12.73 -0.42 0.45
CA ARG A 54 -11.60 -1.04 1.18
C ARG A 54 -12.08 -1.90 2.37
N GLU A 55 -11.24 -2.00 3.40
CA GLU A 55 -11.50 -2.74 4.65
C GLU A 55 -12.26 -1.92 5.72
N ARG A 56 -12.87 -0.77 5.35
CA ARG A 56 -13.51 0.14 6.33
C ARG A 56 -14.77 -0.41 6.99
N THR A 57 -15.53 -1.25 6.29
CA THR A 57 -16.75 -1.88 6.83
C THR A 57 -16.66 -3.38 6.61
N PRO A 58 -16.52 -4.18 7.68
CA PRO A 58 -16.51 -5.63 7.56
C PRO A 58 -17.90 -6.17 7.20
N PHE A 59 -17.94 -7.01 6.15
CA PHE A 59 -19.12 -7.77 5.76
C PHE A 59 -18.89 -9.23 6.11
N LYS A 60 -19.12 -9.55 7.39
CA LYS A 60 -19.03 -10.92 7.91
C LYS A 60 -20.36 -11.64 7.75
N LYS A 61 -20.35 -12.95 8.01
CA LYS A 61 -21.51 -13.83 7.89
C LYS A 61 -22.75 -13.24 8.56
N GLU A 62 -22.62 -12.64 9.73
CA GLU A 62 -23.69 -12.05 10.52
C GLU A 62 -24.39 -10.91 9.76
N THR A 63 -23.60 -9.94 9.28
CA THR A 63 -24.12 -8.81 8.49
C THR A 63 -24.69 -9.28 7.16
N LEU A 64 -24.00 -10.17 6.46
CA LEU A 64 -24.45 -10.68 5.18
C LEU A 64 -25.79 -11.41 5.32
N THR A 65 -25.96 -12.25 6.34
CA THR A 65 -27.22 -12.98 6.61
C THR A 65 -28.42 -12.04 6.69
N ALA A 66 -28.23 -10.85 7.27
CA ALA A 66 -29.27 -9.85 7.43
C ALA A 66 -29.57 -9.03 6.15
N LEU A 67 -28.87 -9.29 5.05
CA LEU A 67 -29.06 -8.66 3.74
C LEU A 67 -29.57 -9.71 2.73
N PRO A 68 -30.89 -9.97 2.68
CA PRO A 68 -31.46 -11.00 1.81
C PRO A 68 -31.47 -10.59 0.34
N ASN A 69 -31.53 -9.30 0.04
CA ASN A 69 -31.61 -8.77 -1.33
C ASN A 69 -30.26 -8.68 -2.04
N LEU A 70 -29.14 -8.82 -1.29
CA LEU A 70 -27.80 -8.65 -1.84
C LEU A 70 -27.48 -9.72 -2.89
N LYS A 71 -27.19 -9.27 -4.11
CA LYS A 71 -26.84 -10.09 -5.28
C LYS A 71 -25.42 -9.85 -5.77
N LEU A 72 -24.79 -8.75 -5.38
CA LEU A 72 -23.43 -8.41 -5.83
C LEU A 72 -22.67 -7.62 -4.78
N LEU A 73 -21.44 -8.03 -4.50
CA LEU A 73 -20.52 -7.31 -3.61
C LEU A 73 -19.26 -6.89 -4.38
N LEU A 74 -19.01 -5.60 -4.45
CA LEU A 74 -17.88 -5.01 -5.15
C LEU A 74 -16.84 -4.50 -4.15
N THR A 75 -15.56 -4.59 -4.50
CA THR A 75 -14.45 -4.05 -3.68
C THR A 75 -13.36 -3.40 -4.54
N THR A 76 -12.72 -2.37 -4.03
CA THR A 76 -11.60 -1.70 -4.70
C THR A 76 -10.28 -2.44 -4.39
N GLY A 77 -10.03 -3.54 -5.11
CA GLY A 77 -8.83 -4.37 -4.97
C GLY A 77 -9.16 -5.86 -4.99
N THR A 78 -8.15 -6.70 -5.23
CA THR A 78 -8.33 -8.17 -5.34
C THR A 78 -8.32 -8.89 -4.00
N ARG A 79 -7.85 -8.25 -2.93
CA ARG A 79 -7.80 -8.80 -1.58
C ARG A 79 -8.46 -7.84 -0.61
N ASN A 80 -9.54 -8.30 0.03
CA ASN A 80 -10.24 -7.57 1.10
C ASN A 80 -10.63 -8.56 2.19
N LEU A 81 -9.88 -8.57 3.30
CA LEU A 81 -10.10 -9.48 4.43
C LEU A 81 -11.32 -9.11 5.28
N ALA A 82 -11.91 -7.94 5.03
CA ALA A 82 -13.11 -7.49 5.68
C ALA A 82 -14.36 -8.24 5.16
N LEU A 83 -14.28 -8.89 3.97
CA LEU A 83 -15.38 -9.61 3.35
C LEU A 83 -15.29 -11.11 3.60
N ASP A 84 -16.38 -11.73 4.03
CA ASP A 84 -16.51 -13.19 4.09
C ASP A 84 -16.85 -13.76 2.71
N THR A 85 -15.82 -13.92 1.88
CA THR A 85 -15.97 -14.42 0.50
C THR A 85 -16.45 -15.87 0.45
N ALA A 86 -16.15 -16.67 1.48
CA ALA A 86 -16.61 -18.05 1.56
C ALA A 86 -18.13 -18.09 1.74
N TYR A 87 -18.66 -17.31 2.69
CA TYR A 87 -20.09 -17.20 2.90
C TYR A 87 -20.83 -16.57 1.71
N CYS A 88 -20.22 -15.58 1.05
CA CYS A 88 -20.76 -15.04 -0.21
C CYS A 88 -20.88 -16.14 -1.29
N ALA A 89 -19.85 -16.98 -1.44
CA ALA A 89 -19.86 -18.09 -2.40
C ALA A 89 -20.94 -19.13 -2.07
N GLU A 90 -21.10 -19.48 -0.79
CA GLU A 90 -22.17 -20.39 -0.31
C GLU A 90 -23.57 -19.87 -0.67
N ARG A 91 -23.77 -18.55 -0.63
CA ARG A 91 -25.04 -17.88 -0.98
C ARG A 91 -25.19 -17.54 -2.46
N GLY A 92 -24.20 -17.84 -3.29
CA GLY A 92 -24.21 -17.46 -4.70
C GLY A 92 -24.11 -15.95 -4.94
N ILE A 93 -23.55 -15.20 -4.00
CA ILE A 93 -23.31 -13.75 -4.13
C ILE A 93 -21.91 -13.56 -4.75
N PRO A 94 -21.81 -13.18 -6.03
CA PRO A 94 -20.52 -12.85 -6.64
C PRO A 94 -19.82 -11.70 -5.90
N VAL A 95 -18.51 -11.87 -5.68
CA VAL A 95 -17.62 -10.83 -5.19
C VAL A 95 -16.67 -10.45 -6.31
N ALA A 96 -16.69 -9.17 -6.73
CA ALA A 96 -15.82 -8.67 -7.78
C ALA A 96 -14.95 -7.51 -7.29
N GLY A 97 -13.71 -7.47 -7.76
CA GLY A 97 -12.80 -6.40 -7.41
C GLY A 97 -11.92 -5.97 -8.58
N THR A 98 -11.43 -4.75 -8.50
CA THR A 98 -10.51 -4.23 -9.52
C THR A 98 -9.15 -4.90 -9.40
N ALA A 99 -8.67 -5.48 -10.51
CA ALA A 99 -7.30 -5.99 -10.59
C ALA A 99 -6.29 -4.83 -10.40
N SER A 100 -5.23 -5.08 -9.62
CA SER A 100 -4.14 -4.11 -9.52
C SER A 100 -3.45 -3.99 -10.88
N ARG A 101 -3.24 -2.76 -11.36
CA ARG A 101 -2.43 -2.50 -12.57
C ARG A 101 -1.00 -3.00 -12.46
N SER A 102 -0.51 -3.35 -11.26
CA SER A 102 0.80 -3.99 -11.07
C SER A 102 0.92 -5.33 -11.82
N SER A 103 -0.18 -6.02 -12.12
CA SER A 103 -0.15 -7.24 -12.96
C SER A 103 0.26 -6.99 -14.42
N SER A 104 0.36 -5.72 -14.84
CA SER A 104 0.85 -5.31 -16.17
C SER A 104 2.34 -4.90 -16.19
N GLY A 105 3.11 -5.25 -15.17
CA GLY A 105 4.56 -5.01 -15.13
C GLY A 105 4.98 -3.60 -14.70
N GLY A 106 4.04 -2.78 -14.22
CA GLY A 106 4.32 -1.47 -13.63
C GLY A 106 4.78 -1.57 -12.17
N VAL A 107 5.69 -0.67 -11.76
CA VAL A 107 6.13 -0.52 -10.37
C VAL A 107 4.92 -0.17 -9.49
N ASP A 108 4.73 -0.90 -8.39
CA ASP A 108 3.66 -0.65 -7.43
C ASP A 108 3.76 0.79 -6.88
N SER A 109 2.65 1.55 -6.96
CA SER A 109 2.57 2.92 -6.45
C SER A 109 2.87 3.00 -4.96
N ALA A 110 2.53 1.97 -4.17
CA ALA A 110 2.88 1.88 -2.77
C ALA A 110 4.39 1.72 -2.58
N ALA A 111 5.07 0.93 -3.43
CA ALA A 111 6.53 0.79 -3.38
C ALA A 111 7.23 2.11 -3.74
N GLN A 112 6.76 2.82 -4.78
CA GLN A 112 7.28 4.14 -5.12
C GLN A 112 7.10 5.13 -3.97
N HIS A 113 5.92 5.15 -3.35
CA HIS A 113 5.63 6.03 -2.22
C HIS A 113 6.48 5.67 -0.99
N ALA A 114 6.68 4.37 -0.70
CA ALA A 114 7.54 3.92 0.38
C ALA A 114 8.99 4.41 0.20
N TRP A 115 9.54 4.27 -1.02
CA TRP A 115 10.87 4.80 -1.33
C TRP A 115 10.94 6.32 -1.23
N ALA A 116 9.93 7.02 -1.74
CA ALA A 116 9.84 8.47 -1.61
C ALA A 116 9.84 8.91 -0.13
N LEU A 117 9.10 8.23 0.73
CA LEU A 117 9.06 8.51 2.18
C LEU A 117 10.41 8.22 2.86
N ILE A 118 11.06 7.10 2.53
CA ILE A 118 12.39 6.76 3.06
C ILE A 118 13.41 7.85 2.70
N LEU A 119 13.44 8.26 1.43
CA LEU A 119 14.34 9.31 0.96
C LEU A 119 13.99 10.67 1.56
N ALA A 120 12.71 11.01 1.66
CA ALA A 120 12.25 12.24 2.28
C ALA A 120 12.68 12.35 3.75
N LEU A 121 12.61 11.25 4.50
CA LEU A 121 13.09 11.18 5.88
C LEU A 121 14.61 11.28 5.97
N ALA A 122 15.35 10.55 5.12
CA ALA A 122 16.81 10.56 5.11
C ALA A 122 17.39 11.93 4.75
N ARG A 123 16.65 12.73 3.98
CA ARG A 123 17.09 14.02 3.45
C ARG A 123 16.33 15.22 4.03
N HIS A 124 15.53 15.00 5.08
CA HIS A 124 14.77 16.06 5.77
C HIS A 124 13.87 16.90 4.84
N VAL A 125 13.37 16.30 3.75
CA VAL A 125 12.65 17.02 2.68
C VAL A 125 11.45 17.81 3.21
N ALA A 126 10.65 17.22 4.11
CA ALA A 126 9.50 17.91 4.69
C ALA A 126 9.88 19.11 5.58
N ARG A 127 11.01 19.03 6.28
CA ARG A 127 11.52 20.13 7.12
C ARG A 127 11.99 21.28 6.23
N ASP A 128 12.77 20.97 5.20
CA ASP A 128 13.36 21.94 4.29
C ASP A 128 12.30 22.63 3.44
N ASP A 129 11.30 21.87 2.94
CA ASP A 129 10.11 22.42 2.28
C ASP A 129 9.37 23.43 3.16
N ALA A 130 9.18 23.12 4.45
CA ALA A 130 8.52 24.01 5.38
C ALA A 130 9.36 25.28 5.69
N ALA A 131 10.68 25.17 5.79
CA ALA A 131 11.59 26.31 5.98
C ALA A 131 11.56 27.26 4.77
N LEU A 132 11.67 26.72 3.56
CA LEU A 132 11.59 27.50 2.32
C LEU A 132 10.25 28.25 2.21
N LYS A 133 9.13 27.60 2.55
CA LYS A 133 7.80 28.23 2.56
C LYS A 133 7.67 29.36 3.58
N ARG A 134 8.45 29.33 4.67
CA ARG A 134 8.53 30.42 5.67
C ARG A 134 9.55 31.51 5.29
N GLY A 135 10.21 31.39 4.15
CA GLY A 135 11.29 32.31 3.75
C GLY A 135 12.57 32.10 4.57
N GLU A 136 12.67 31.01 5.33
CA GLU A 136 13.90 30.59 5.99
C GLU A 136 14.77 29.91 4.94
N GLY A 137 16.06 30.29 4.87
CA GLY A 137 17.02 29.58 4.01
C GLY A 137 17.14 28.11 4.42
N LEU A 138 17.62 27.26 3.51
CA LEU A 138 17.86 25.84 3.81
C LEU A 138 18.76 25.73 5.05
N ALA A 139 18.19 25.28 6.16
CA ALA A 139 18.89 25.17 7.43
C ALA A 139 19.84 23.97 7.41
N GLY A 140 20.99 24.12 6.75
CA GLY A 140 22.08 23.16 6.74
C GLY A 140 21.73 21.84 6.07
N VAL A 141 22.23 21.62 4.85
CA VAL A 141 22.35 20.28 4.25
C VAL A 141 23.39 19.48 5.06
N THR A 142 23.02 19.05 6.25
CA THR A 142 23.68 17.98 7.00
C THR A 142 22.73 16.79 7.03
N GLY A 143 22.29 16.35 5.85
CA GLY A 143 21.73 15.00 5.74
C GLY A 143 22.84 14.02 6.10
N ARG A 144 22.57 13.07 7.01
CA ARG A 144 23.54 11.99 7.23
C ARG A 144 23.63 11.17 5.95
N ASP A 145 24.77 11.21 5.29
CA ASP A 145 25.02 10.36 4.12
C ASP A 145 24.69 8.90 4.43
N VAL A 146 24.06 8.23 3.46
CA VAL A 146 23.91 6.77 3.42
C VAL A 146 25.26 6.19 2.98
N GLY A 147 26.28 6.35 3.83
CA GLY A 147 27.64 5.88 3.57
C GLY A 147 27.82 4.37 3.78
N PRO A 148 28.89 3.78 3.19
CA PRO A 148 29.23 2.37 3.39
C PRO A 148 29.56 2.12 4.87
N GLY A 149 28.94 1.10 5.46
CA GLY A 149 29.19 0.69 6.86
C GLY A 149 27.95 0.63 7.77
N ARG A 150 26.74 0.93 7.28
CA ARG A 150 25.52 0.72 8.06
C ARG A 150 24.97 -0.69 7.86
N ARG A 151 24.68 -1.39 8.97
CA ARG A 151 24.01 -2.69 8.96
C ARG A 151 22.55 -2.49 8.60
N TRP A 152 22.12 -3.06 7.48
CA TRP A 152 20.72 -3.13 7.08
C TRP A 152 20.22 -4.55 7.32
N ALA A 153 19.09 -4.68 8.02
CA ALA A 153 18.31 -5.91 8.03
C ALA A 153 17.20 -5.76 6.98
N TRP A 154 17.30 -6.55 5.91
CA TRP A 154 16.27 -6.63 4.88
C TRP A 154 15.31 -7.76 5.23
N TRP A 155 14.02 -7.47 5.26
CA TRP A 155 12.98 -8.49 5.24
C TRP A 155 12.35 -8.44 3.85
N ALA A 156 12.69 -9.41 3.00
CA ALA A 156 11.99 -9.63 1.74
C ALA A 156 10.73 -10.45 2.04
N TRP A 157 9.56 -9.91 1.69
CA TRP A 157 8.29 -10.63 1.75
C TRP A 157 7.87 -10.98 0.32
N GLU A 158 7.95 -12.26 -0.04
CA GLU A 158 7.40 -12.79 -1.29
C GLU A 158 6.08 -13.52 -0.98
N SER A 159 5.05 -13.27 -1.80
CA SER A 159 3.69 -13.75 -1.56
C SER A 159 3.42 -15.20 -1.98
N SER A 160 4.44 -16.06 -2.04
CA SER A 160 4.27 -17.49 -2.31
C SER A 160 5.30 -18.33 -1.56
N GLY A 161 4.85 -19.04 -0.52
CA GLY A 161 5.45 -20.31 -0.07
C GLY A 161 6.87 -20.24 0.53
N SER A 162 6.95 -20.02 1.84
CA SER A 162 7.96 -20.52 2.79
C SER A 162 9.36 -20.90 2.27
N ARG A 163 10.27 -19.93 2.13
CA ARG A 163 11.73 -20.15 2.27
C ARG A 163 12.40 -18.94 2.93
N LEU A 164 12.93 -19.15 4.14
CA LEU A 164 13.79 -18.20 4.85
C LEU A 164 15.15 -18.13 4.13
N VAL A 165 15.55 -16.95 3.68
CA VAL A 165 16.92 -16.67 3.24
C VAL A 165 17.56 -15.74 4.26
N ALA A 166 18.53 -16.25 5.02
CA ALA A 166 19.32 -15.45 5.96
C ALA A 166 20.62 -15.02 5.27
N LEU A 167 20.86 -13.71 5.16
CA LEU A 167 22.11 -13.14 4.68
C LEU A 167 22.96 -12.64 5.85
N ARG A 168 24.24 -13.03 5.87
CA ARG A 168 25.24 -12.54 6.82
C ARG A 168 26.09 -11.46 6.17
N SER A 169 26.23 -10.33 6.87
CA SER A 169 27.06 -9.18 6.51
C SER A 169 28.53 -9.55 6.32
N TRP A 170 29.18 -8.97 5.29
CA TRP A 170 30.63 -8.96 5.15
C TRP A 170 31.19 -7.70 5.82
N GLY A 171 31.90 -7.88 6.94
CA GLY A 171 32.68 -6.83 7.60
C GLY A 171 33.87 -7.47 8.32
N ASP A 172 35.07 -7.00 7.99
CA ASP A 172 36.40 -7.35 8.53
C ASP A 172 36.79 -8.82 8.61
N ARG A 173 37.43 -9.32 7.54
CA ARG A 173 38.51 -10.30 7.74
C ARG A 173 39.76 -9.50 8.08
N GLY A 174 40.16 -9.56 9.35
CA GLY A 174 41.37 -8.95 9.87
C GLY A 174 42.57 -9.23 8.97
N ALA A 175 43.32 -8.16 8.67
CA ALA A 175 44.64 -8.28 8.08
C ALA A 175 45.54 -9.08 9.03
N PRO A 176 46.19 -10.17 8.60
CA PRO A 176 47.25 -10.77 9.37
C PRO A 176 48.51 -9.93 9.17
N GLY A 177 48.95 -9.24 10.22
CA GLY A 177 50.28 -8.65 10.26
C GLY A 177 51.32 -9.72 10.55
N SER A 178 52.41 -9.75 9.78
CA SER A 178 53.75 -10.13 10.25
C SER A 178 54.83 -9.88 9.19
N GLY A 179 55.94 -9.27 9.61
CA GLY A 179 57.27 -9.51 9.04
C GLY A 179 57.80 -8.55 7.98
N VAL A 180 58.65 -7.62 8.39
CA VAL A 180 59.66 -6.95 7.54
C VAL A 180 60.76 -7.98 7.19
N PRO A 181 61.29 -8.01 5.95
CA PRO A 181 62.61 -7.41 5.76
C PRO A 181 62.75 -6.54 4.51
N VAL A 182 63.58 -5.52 4.72
CA VAL A 182 64.34 -4.71 3.77
C VAL A 182 64.87 -5.52 2.58
N ALA A 183 64.69 -5.00 1.37
CA ALA A 183 65.59 -5.24 0.24
C ALA A 183 65.85 -3.91 -0.48
N GLN A 184 67.07 -3.40 -0.29
CA GLN A 184 67.67 -2.38 -1.15
C GLN A 184 67.88 -3.00 -2.54
N GLY A 185 67.45 -2.31 -3.59
CA GLY A 185 67.68 -2.71 -4.97
C GLY A 185 67.53 -1.51 -5.90
N GLN A 186 68.65 -0.91 -6.25
CA GLN A 186 68.78 0.27 -7.09
C GLN A 186 69.10 -0.15 -8.53
N LEU A 187 68.48 0.57 -9.49
CA LEU A 187 68.85 0.82 -10.90
C LEU A 187 68.26 -0.11 -12.00
N PRO A 188 68.16 0.37 -13.27
CA PRO A 188 68.09 1.76 -13.77
C PRO A 188 66.94 2.02 -14.77
N CYS A 189 66.70 3.30 -15.04
CA CYS A 189 65.93 3.80 -16.17
C CYS A 189 66.83 3.82 -17.42
N ASP A 190 66.42 3.19 -18.52
CA ASP A 190 67.01 3.40 -19.85
C ASP A 190 66.02 4.15 -20.75
N HIS A 191 66.37 5.39 -21.04
CA HIS A 191 66.04 6.08 -22.28
C HIS A 191 67.36 6.50 -22.92
N GLY A 192 67.72 5.89 -24.05
CA GLY A 192 68.91 6.21 -24.84
C GLY A 192 69.67 4.98 -25.28
#